data_AF-S4NR66-F1
#
_entry.id   AF-S4NR66-F1
#
_cell.length_a   1.000
_cell.length_b   1.000
_cell.length_c   1.000
_cell.angle_alpha   90.00
_cell.angle_beta   90.00
_cell.angle_gamma   90.00
#
_symmetry.space_group_name_H-M   'P 1'
#
loop_
_entity.id
_entity.type
_entity.pdbx_description
1 polymer ?
#
loop_
_entity_poly.entity_id
_entity_poly.type
_entity_poly.pdbx_seq_one_letter_code
_entity_poly.pdbx_strand_id
1 'polypeptide(L)'
;MRKRSMAGNCGIIVFVIALVTVALAFGTPSWLVSDYRIRGAKLDRLGLWSHCFRSLPDPLDQYQRRFFVGCRWVYDPFTTGYDKIRGYLLPGFMIATQLFYTLCLIGVLISTILVIVFFLCCGPDQNRYV
;
A
#
# COMPACT_ATOMS: atom_id res chain seq x y z
N MET A 1 -26.90 -5.82 -28.68
CA MET A 1 -26.21 -6.09 -27.40
C MET A 1 -25.65 -7.51 -27.40
N ARG A 2 -24.37 -7.68 -27.77
CA ARG A 2 -23.70 -8.99 -27.70
C ARG A 2 -23.71 -9.45 -26.23
N LYS A 3 -24.33 -10.59 -25.92
CA LYS A 3 -24.32 -11.17 -24.56
C LYS A 3 -22.87 -11.35 -24.14
N ARG A 4 -22.40 -10.54 -23.18
CA ARG A 4 -21.12 -10.83 -22.51
C ARG A 4 -21.23 -12.23 -21.92
N SER A 5 -20.22 -13.07 -22.15
CA SER A 5 -20.16 -14.36 -21.48
C SER A 5 -20.25 -14.13 -19.98
N MET A 6 -21.01 -14.98 -19.27
CA MET A 6 -21.16 -14.88 -17.81
C MET A 6 -19.79 -14.81 -17.12
N ALA A 7 -18.80 -15.55 -17.65
CA ALA A 7 -17.41 -15.52 -17.19
C ALA A 7 -16.75 -14.13 -17.32
N GLY A 8 -17.04 -13.38 -18.39
CA GLY A 8 -16.50 -12.04 -18.60
C GLY A 8 -17.04 -11.03 -17.60
N ASN A 9 -18.33 -11.08 -17.29
CA ASN A 9 -18.92 -10.21 -16.25
C ASN A 9 -18.36 -10.55 -14.87
N CYS A 10 -18.25 -11.84 -14.51
CA CYS A 10 -17.65 -12.25 -13.25
C CYS A 10 -16.17 -11.81 -13.15
N GLY A 11 -15.41 -11.95 -14.24
CA GLY A 11 -14.00 -11.53 -14.29
C GLY A 11 -13.82 -10.04 -14.03
N ILE A 12 -14.66 -9.19 -14.62
CA ILE A 12 -14.60 -7.73 -14.39
C ILE A 12 -14.89 -7.40 -12.91
N ILE A 13 -15.89 -8.04 -12.30
CA ILE A 13 -16.24 -7.80 -10.89
C ILE A 13 -15.06 -8.18 -9.98
N VAL A 14 -14.49 -9.37 -10.18
CA VAL A 14 -13.33 -9.83 -9.41
C VAL A 14 -12.12 -8.90 -9.61
N PHE A 15 -11.90 -8.43 -10.84
CA PHE A 15 -10.83 -7.50 -11.15
C PHE A 15 -10.99 -6.15 -10.42
N VAL A 16 -12.20 -5.59 -10.40
CA VAL A 16 -12.48 -4.33 -9.68
C VAL A 16 -12.27 -4.51 -8.18
N ILE A 17 -12.72 -5.63 -7.61
CA ILE A 17 -12.48 -5.93 -6.19
C ILE A 17 -10.97 -6.01 -5.91
N ALA A 18 -10.22 -6.73 -6.76
CA ALA A 18 -8.77 -6.84 -6.63
C ALA A 18 -8.07 -5.49 -6.73
N LEU A 19 -8.49 -4.60 -7.64
CA LEU A 19 -7.95 -3.25 -7.78
C LEU A 19 -8.13 -2.44 -6.50
N VAL A 20 -9.34 -2.42 -5.95
CA VAL A 20 -9.65 -1.67 -4.73
C VAL A 20 -8.89 -2.23 -3.54
N THR A 21 -8.87 -3.55 -3.35
CA THR A 21 -8.19 -4.18 -2.20
C THR A 21 -6.68 -4.03 -2.27
N VAL A 22 -6.06 -4.16 -3.45
CA VAL A 22 -4.61 -3.93 -3.64
C VAL A 22 -4.24 -2.47 -3.37
N ALA A 23 -5.03 -1.51 -3.87
CA ALA A 23 -4.80 -0.09 -3.61
C ALA A 23 -4.93 0.25 -2.11
N LEU A 24 -5.95 -0.30 -1.43
CA LEU A 24 -6.11 -0.13 0.02
C LEU A 24 -4.98 -0.77 0.81
N ALA A 25 -4.57 -1.99 0.45
CA ALA A 25 -3.45 -2.69 1.07
C ALA A 25 -2.13 -1.93 0.88
N PHE A 26 -1.94 -1.30 -0.29
CA PHE A 26 -0.77 -0.47 -0.56
C PHE A 26 -0.71 0.76 0.36
N GLY A 27 -1.84 1.46 0.55
CA GLY A 27 -1.88 2.70 1.35
C GLY A 27 -2.10 2.51 2.85
N THR A 28 -2.56 1.34 3.30
CA THR A 28 -2.99 1.16 4.70
C THR A 28 -1.81 1.21 5.68
N PRO A 29 -1.95 1.90 6.83
CA PRO A 29 -0.97 1.86 7.91
C PRO A 29 -1.08 0.60 8.78
N SER A 30 -2.01 -0.32 8.49
CA SER A 30 -2.42 -1.38 9.42
C SER A 30 -1.96 -2.77 8.99
N TRP A 31 -0.71 -2.90 8.53
CA TRP A 31 -0.11 -4.19 8.18
C TRP A 31 0.22 -5.02 9.42
N LEU A 32 0.83 -4.36 10.42
CA LEU A 32 0.95 -4.89 11.77
C LEU A 32 0.36 -3.89 12.75
N VAL A 33 -0.42 -4.39 13.70
CA VAL A 33 -1.00 -3.58 14.77
C VAL A 33 -0.51 -4.13 16.09
N SER A 34 -0.01 -3.24 16.95
CA SER A 34 0.39 -3.63 18.30
C SER A 34 -0.84 -3.96 19.14
N ASP A 35 -0.75 -4.99 19.98
CA ASP A 35 -1.79 -5.27 20.96
C ASP A 35 -1.89 -4.11 21.98
N TYR A 36 -3.08 -3.55 22.12
CA TYR A 36 -3.37 -2.46 23.07
C TYR A 36 -3.14 -2.87 24.53
N ARG A 37 -3.21 -4.16 24.84
CA ARG A 37 -3.01 -4.69 26.20
C ARG A 37 -1.57 -4.55 26.68
N ILE A 38 -0.62 -4.46 25.76
CA ILE A 38 0.80 -4.32 26.08
C ILE A 38 1.10 -2.84 26.33
N ARG A 39 1.06 -2.43 27.61
CA ARG A 39 1.28 -1.02 28.04
C ARG A 39 2.69 -0.47 27.72
N GLY A 40 3.64 -1.34 27.36
CA GLY A 40 5.01 -0.97 26.98
C GLY A 40 5.28 -0.89 25.46
N ALA A 41 4.28 -1.15 24.62
CA ALA A 41 4.46 -1.15 23.16
C ALA A 41 4.87 0.25 22.65
N LYS A 42 6.01 0.31 21.94
CA LYS A 42 6.56 1.57 21.40
C LYS A 42 5.94 1.94 20.05
N LEU A 43 5.61 0.93 19.26
CA LEU A 43 4.92 1.03 17.98
C LEU A 43 3.42 0.81 18.17
N ASP A 44 2.56 1.55 17.47
CA ASP A 44 1.12 1.33 17.44
C ASP A 44 0.69 0.58 16.17
N ARG A 45 1.11 1.07 15.00
CA ARG A 45 0.79 0.47 13.70
C ARG A 45 1.97 0.56 12.75
N LEU A 46 2.28 -0.53 12.09
CA LEU A 46 3.27 -0.61 11.03
C LEU A 46 2.53 -0.71 9.71
N GLY A 47 2.59 0.32 8.88
CA GLY A 47 2.16 0.26 7.48
C GLY A 47 3.30 -0.04 6.53
N LEU A 48 2.95 -0.14 5.25
CA LEU A 48 3.93 -0.24 4.17
C LEU A 48 4.71 1.07 4.01
N TRP A 49 4.02 2.21 3.99
CA TRP A 49 4.64 3.52 3.75
C TRP A 49 4.56 4.48 4.94
N SER A 50 3.70 4.19 5.90
CA SER A 50 3.48 5.03 7.08
C SER A 50 3.54 4.20 8.34
N HIS A 51 4.22 4.71 9.36
CA HIS A 51 4.38 4.05 10.66
C HIS A 51 3.85 4.95 11.76
N CYS A 52 3.06 4.39 12.67
CA CYS A 52 2.49 5.09 13.81
C CYS A 52 3.15 4.62 15.10
N PHE A 53 3.72 5.55 15.84
CA PHE A 53 4.41 5.31 17.11
C PHE A 53 3.63 5.89 18.27
N ARG A 54 3.63 5.19 19.40
CA ARG A 54 3.16 5.76 20.67
C ARG A 54 4.23 6.64 21.29
N SER A 55 5.41 6.06 21.50
CA SER A 55 6.56 6.74 22.11
C SER A 55 7.84 5.94 21.83
N LEU A 56 8.30 5.92 20.59
CA LEU A 56 9.52 5.19 20.21
C LEU A 56 10.74 6.04 20.55
N PRO A 57 11.62 5.63 21.48
CA PRO A 57 12.87 6.34 21.69
C PRO A 57 13.82 6.12 20.51
N ASP A 58 14.70 7.09 20.27
CA ASP A 58 15.73 6.96 19.24
C ASP A 58 16.71 5.82 19.59
N PRO A 59 16.79 4.73 18.79
CA PRO A 59 17.69 3.62 19.07
C PRO A 59 19.18 3.98 18.95
N LEU A 60 19.54 5.08 18.26
CA LEU A 60 20.91 5.58 18.19
C LEU A 60 21.29 6.49 19.36
N ASP A 61 20.31 7.02 20.10
CA ASP A 61 20.57 7.92 21.24
C ASP A 61 20.69 7.11 22.54
N GLN A 62 21.92 6.98 23.04
CA GLN A 62 22.23 6.27 24.29
C GLN A 62 21.52 6.87 25.51
N TYR A 63 21.20 8.17 25.47
CA TYR A 63 20.52 8.86 26.57
C TYR A 63 19.01 8.95 26.38
N GLN A 64 18.47 8.38 25.30
CA GLN A 64 17.02 8.28 25.02
C GLN A 64 16.31 9.64 25.17
N ARG A 65 16.92 10.74 24.74
CA ARG A 65 16.38 12.09 24.93
C ARG A 65 15.33 12.45 23.87
N ARG A 66 15.32 11.71 22.75
CA ARG A 66 14.42 11.92 21.62
C ARG A 66 13.40 10.80 21.52
N PHE A 67 12.14 11.18 21.35
CA PHE A 67 11.01 10.26 21.18
C PHE A 67 10.23 10.61 19.92
N PHE A 68 9.93 9.58 19.12
CA PHE A 68 9.04 9.67 17.98
C PHE A 68 7.63 9.29 18.40
N VAL A 69 6.70 10.21 18.17
CA VAL A 69 5.27 10.06 18.45
C VAL A 69 4.46 10.36 17.20
N GLY A 70 3.31 9.71 17.09
CA GLY A 70 2.35 9.89 16.00
C GLY A 70 2.66 9.07 14.75
N CYS A 71 1.85 9.27 13.71
CA CYS A 71 2.01 8.65 12.40
C CYS A 71 2.94 9.49 11.52
N ARG A 72 3.93 8.85 10.92
CA ARG A 72 4.88 9.48 10.02
C ARG A 72 5.07 8.63 8.78
N TRP A 73 5.35 9.29 7.68
CA TRP A 73 5.75 8.60 6.45
C TRP A 73 7.19 8.10 6.57
N VAL A 74 7.49 6.95 5.99
CA VAL A 74 8.79 6.28 6.07
C VAL A 74 9.95 7.19 5.63
N TYR A 75 9.72 8.01 4.61
CA TYR A 75 10.73 8.95 4.13
C TYR A 75 10.47 10.41 4.53
N ASP A 76 9.88 10.64 5.71
CA ASP A 76 9.67 11.98 6.24
C ASP A 76 10.99 12.78 6.31
N PRO A 77 11.07 13.95 5.64
CA PRO A 77 12.29 14.79 5.63
C PRO A 77 12.29 15.83 6.77
N PHE A 78 11.16 16.08 7.42
CA PHE A 78 11.00 17.16 8.40
C PHE A 78 11.47 16.76 9.79
N THR A 79 11.55 15.45 10.05
CA THR A 79 11.93 14.89 11.34
C THR A 79 13.44 14.67 11.41
N THR A 80 14.13 15.48 12.20
CA THR A 80 15.59 15.36 12.37
C THR A 80 16.00 13.99 12.93
N GLY A 81 16.88 13.29 12.22
CA GLY A 81 17.41 11.98 12.63
C GLY A 81 16.53 10.77 12.27
N TYR A 82 15.37 11.00 11.66
CA TYR A 82 14.46 9.92 11.24
C TYR A 82 15.02 9.09 10.07
N ASP A 83 15.84 9.72 9.22
CA ASP A 83 16.60 9.09 8.15
C ASP A 83 17.60 8.04 8.67
N LYS A 84 18.27 8.32 9.79
CA LYS A 84 19.29 7.45 10.39
C LYS A 84 18.72 6.15 10.94
N ILE A 85 17.47 6.16 11.40
CA ILE A 85 16.81 5.02 12.02
C ILE A 85 16.02 4.17 11.02
N ARG A 86 15.97 4.54 9.73
CA ARG A 86 15.18 3.80 8.71
C ARG A 86 15.50 2.31 8.64
N GLY A 87 16.78 1.94 8.77
CA GLY A 87 17.19 0.53 8.77
C GLY A 87 16.62 -0.28 9.95
N TYR A 88 16.28 0.38 11.06
CA TYR A 88 15.61 -0.23 12.20
C TYR A 88 14.08 -0.30 11.99
N LEU A 89 13.49 0.72 11.35
CA LEU A 89 12.05 0.81 11.14
C LEU A 89 11.53 -0.13 10.05
N LEU A 90 12.37 -0.42 9.05
CA LEU A 90 12.05 -1.22 7.88
C LEU A 90 12.73 -2.60 7.96
N PRO A 91 12.15 -3.57 8.67
CA PRO A 91 12.70 -4.93 8.70
C PRO A 91 12.63 -5.54 7.29
N GLY A 92 13.57 -6.44 6.97
CA GLY A 92 13.71 -7.00 5.62
C GLY A 92 12.44 -7.63 5.05
N PHE A 93 11.60 -8.25 5.89
CA PHE A 93 10.31 -8.80 5.45
C PHE A 93 9.34 -7.70 4.96
N MET A 94 9.36 -6.52 5.58
CA MET A 94 8.50 -5.39 5.19
C MET A 94 8.98 -4.77 3.88
N ILE A 95 10.30 -4.79 3.63
CA ILE A 95 10.87 -4.36 2.35
C ILE A 95 10.44 -5.33 1.23
N ALA A 96 10.43 -6.64 1.51
CA ALA A 96 9.93 -7.62 0.55
C ALA A 96 8.44 -7.41 0.26
N THR A 97 7.59 -7.19 1.27
CA THR A 97 6.16 -6.91 1.05
C THR A 97 5.94 -5.60 0.30
N GLN A 98 6.71 -4.54 0.57
CA GLN A 98 6.74 -3.31 -0.22
C GLN A 98 6.97 -3.60 -1.70
N LEU A 99 8.00 -4.38 -2.04
CA LEU A 99 8.35 -4.70 -3.42
C LEU A 99 7.27 -5.53 -4.12
N PHE A 100 6.72 -6.56 -3.48
CA PHE A 100 5.69 -7.37 -4.12
C PHE A 100 4.38 -6.60 -4.32
N TYR A 101 3.99 -5.75 -3.36
CA TYR A 101 2.78 -4.93 -3.49
C TYR A 101 2.94 -3.77 -4.48
N THR A 102 4.13 -3.18 -4.61
CA THR A 102 4.37 -2.20 -5.69
C THR A 102 4.27 -2.85 -7.06
N LEU A 103 4.89 -4.02 -7.26
CA LEU A 103 4.79 -4.76 -8.52
C LEU A 103 3.35 -5.18 -8.82
N CYS A 104 2.60 -5.65 -7.82
CA CYS A 104 1.19 -5.99 -7.95
C CYS A 104 0.35 -4.77 -8.35
N LEU A 105 0.53 -3.63 -7.67
CA LEU A 105 -0.18 -2.39 -7.98
C LEU A 105 0.10 -1.92 -9.41
N ILE A 106 1.38 -1.94 -9.83
CA ILE A 106 1.78 -1.60 -11.20
C ILE A 106 1.11 -2.55 -12.22
N GLY A 107 1.14 -3.86 -11.95
CA GLY A 107 0.51 -4.86 -12.81
C GLY A 107 -1.00 -4.67 -12.95
N VAL A 108 -1.70 -4.34 -11.86
CA VAL A 108 -3.14 -4.05 -11.88
C VAL A 108 -3.44 -2.73 -12.60
N LEU A 109 -2.60 -1.70 -12.44
CA LEU A 109 -2.76 -0.43 -13.17
C LEU A 109 -2.58 -0.62 -14.68
N ILE A 110 -1.53 -1.35 -15.10
CA ILE A 110 -1.33 -1.71 -16.52
C ILE A 110 -2.53 -2.51 -17.04
N SER A 111 -3.00 -3.51 -16.30
CA SER A 111 -4.17 -4.30 -16.68
C SER A 111 -5.42 -3.43 -16.81
N THR A 112 -5.61 -2.45 -15.94
CA THR A 112 -6.73 -1.51 -15.99
C THR A 112 -6.68 -0.68 -17.27
N ILE A 113 -5.50 -0.16 -17.63
CA ILE A 113 -5.28 0.58 -18.87
C ILE A 113 -5.62 -0.31 -20.09
N LEU A 114 -5.12 -1.56 -20.12
CA LEU A 114 -5.40 -2.49 -21.21
C LEU A 114 -6.90 -2.81 -21.33
N VAL A 115 -7.60 -3.00 -20.22
CA VAL A 115 -9.04 -3.24 -20.18
C VAL A 115 -9.80 -2.02 -20.71
N ILE A 116 -9.41 -0.81 -20.31
CA ILE A 116 -10.00 0.44 -20.82
C ILE A 116 -9.78 0.56 -22.33
N VAL A 117 -8.55 0.33 -22.81
CA VAL A 117 -8.22 0.35 -24.25
C VAL A 117 -9.05 -0.68 -25.02
N PHE A 118 -9.21 -1.88 -24.49
CA PHE A 118 -10.05 -2.91 -25.11
C PHE A 118 -11.51 -2.47 -25.22
N PHE A 119 -12.07 -1.86 -24.17
CA PHE A 119 -13.45 -1.37 -24.19
C PHE A 119 -13.68 -0.16 -25.09
N LEU A 120 -12.73 0.79 -25.12
CA LEU A 120 -12.88 2.05 -25.85
C LEU A 120 -12.45 1.95 -27.33
N CYS A 121 -11.35 1.26 -27.63
CA CYS A 121 -10.74 1.22 -28.96
C CYS A 121 -11.09 -0.05 -29.75
N CYS A 122 -11.32 -1.17 -29.07
CA CYS A 122 -11.61 -2.47 -29.71
C CYS A 122 -13.06 -2.94 -29.46
N GLY A 123 -13.93 -2.02 -29.02
CA GLY A 123 -15.33 -2.32 -28.72
C GLY A 123 -16.12 -2.68 -29.98
N PRO A 124 -16.88 -3.79 -30.01
CA PRO A 124 -17.65 -4.23 -31.18
C PRO A 124 -18.84 -3.32 -31.54
N ASP A 125 -19.11 -2.30 -30.72
CA ASP A 125 -20.09 -1.24 -31.01
C ASP A 125 -19.47 -0.10 -31.85
N GLN A 126 -18.19 -0.18 -32.26
CA GLN A 126 -17.67 0.60 -33.39
C GLN A 126 -18.17 0.01 -34.72
N ASN A 127 -19.49 -0.01 -34.89
CA ASN A 127 -20.14 -0.09 -36.18
C ASN A 127 -20.83 1.26 -36.42
N ARG A 128 -20.25 2.07 -37.32
CA ARG A 128 -20.63 3.42 -37.83
C ARG A 128 -19.79 4.54 -37.22
N TYR A 129 -19.07 5.30 -38.04
CA TYR A 129 -19.61 6.09 -39.16
C TYR A 129 -18.72 6.04 -40.44
N VAL A 130 -19.36 5.64 -41.55
CA VAL A 130 -18.89 5.31 -42.93
C VAL A 130 -18.23 3.96 -43.08
#